data_AF-A0A662P717-F1
#
_entry.id   AF-A0A662P717-F1
#
_cell.length_a   1.000
_cell.length_b   1.000
_cell.length_c   1.000
_cell.angle_alpha   90.00
_cell.angle_beta   90.00
_cell.angle_gamma   90.00
#
_symmetry.space_group_name_H-M   'P 1'
#
loop_
_entity.id
_entity.type
_entity.pdbx_description
1 polymer ?
#
loop_
_entity_poly.entity_id
_entity_poly.type
_entity_poly.pdbx_seq_one_letter_code
_entity_poly.pdbx_strand_id
1 'polypeptide(L)' 'MATTSRDAIRIGRERAERLRRKLLALGVLDRSLKPAQRGKYVIFPLKRVDEDVRRSVMEEGAELIR' A
#
# COMPACT_ATOMS: atom_id res chain seq x y z
N MET A 1 13.26 21.72 -0.90
CA MET A 1 12.72 20.84 -1.97
C MET A 1 12.55 19.45 -1.37
N ALA A 2 11.35 19.06 -0.94
CA ALA A 2 11.11 17.71 -0.48
C ALA A 2 10.65 16.89 -1.68
N THR A 3 11.54 16.08 -2.24
CA THR A 3 11.13 14.94 -3.05
C THR A 3 10.36 14.00 -2.13
N THR A 4 9.05 14.21 -2.01
CA THR A 4 8.15 13.29 -1.31
C THR A 4 8.09 12.04 -2.18
N SER A 5 9.07 11.16 -2.04
CA SER A 5 8.97 9.77 -2.50
C SER A 5 7.71 9.22 -1.86
N ARG A 6 6.64 9.08 -2.64
CA ARG A 6 5.36 8.60 -2.15
C ARG A 6 5.40 7.10 -2.26
N ASP A 7 5.77 6.45 -1.17
CA ASP A 7 5.69 5.01 -1.09
C ASP A 7 4.25 4.56 -1.38
N ALA A 8 4.13 3.48 -2.14
CA ALA A 8 2.87 2.83 -2.40
C ALA A 8 3.06 1.32 -2.36
N ILE A 9 1.97 0.59 -2.18
CA ILE A 9 1.99 -0.86 -2.23
C ILE A 9 1.23 -1.33 -3.47
N ARG A 10 1.89 -2.13 -4.29
CA ARG A 10 1.28 -2.88 -5.39
C ARG A 10 0.91 -4.27 -4.90
N ILE A 11 -0.34 -4.66 -5.07
CA ILE A 11 -0.81 -6.02 -4.75
C ILE A 11 -1.78 -6.53 -5.82
N GLY A 12 -1.84 -7.84 -6.03
CA GLY A 12 -2.85 -8.47 -6.87
C GLY A 12 -4.28 -8.18 -6.37
N ARG A 13 -5.22 -8.00 -7.31
CA ARG A 13 -6.63 -7.64 -7.01
C ARG A 13 -7.30 -8.60 -6.02
N GLU A 14 -6.99 -9.89 -6.09
CA GLU A 14 -7.57 -10.92 -5.24
C GLU A 14 -7.28 -10.73 -3.74
N ARG A 15 -6.08 -10.20 -3.43
CA ARG A 15 -5.63 -9.97 -2.04
C ARG A 15 -5.73 -8.51 -1.63
N ALA A 16 -6.10 -7.62 -2.56
CA ALA A 16 -6.09 -6.18 -2.36
C ALA A 16 -7.01 -5.73 -1.20
N GLU A 17 -8.21 -6.29 -1.09
CA GLU A 17 -9.15 -5.91 -0.03
C GLU A 17 -8.66 -6.37 1.35
N ARG A 18 -7.99 -7.54 1.43
CA ARG A 18 -7.39 -8.04 2.67
C ARG A 18 -6.25 -7.13 3.12
N LEU A 19 -5.32 -6.80 2.22
CA LEU A 19 -4.23 -5.87 2.53
C LEU A 19 -4.77 -4.48 2.88
N ARG A 20 -5.78 -3.97 2.15
CA ARG A 20 -6.41 -2.69 2.43
C ARG A 20 -6.94 -2.60 3.86
N ARG A 21 -7.61 -3.64 4.36
CA ARG A 21 -8.10 -3.68 5.75
C ARG A 21 -6.96 -3.63 6.76
N LYS A 22 -5.86 -4.37 6.53
CA LYS A 22 -4.66 -4.32 7.36
C LYS A 22 -4.06 -2.91 7.37
N LEU A 23 -3.85 -2.31 6.20
CA LEU A 23 -3.27 -0.97 6.07
C LEU A 23 -4.19 0.14 6.64
N LEU A 24 -5.52 -0.05 6.58
CA LEU A 24 -6.50 0.82 7.23
C LEU A 24 -6.40 0.73 8.76
N ALA A 25 -6.29 -0.47 9.31
CA ALA A 25 -6.15 -0.70 10.74
C ALA A 25 -4.85 -0.12 11.30
N LEU A 26 -3.74 -0.24 10.55
CA LEU A 26 -2.46 0.37 10.87
C LEU A 26 -2.45 1.91 10.70
N GLY A 27 -3.47 2.45 10.02
CA GLY A 27 -3.61 3.88 9.79
C GLY A 27 -2.49 4.46 8.91
N VAL A 28 -1.89 3.67 8.02
CA VAL A 28 -0.72 4.04 7.18
C VAL A 28 -1.09 4.44 5.74
N LEU A 29 -2.33 4.18 5.32
CA LEU A 29 -2.81 4.63 4.01
C LEU A 29 -2.88 6.15 3.93
N ASP A 30 -2.42 6.68 2.80
CA ASP A 30 -2.67 8.08 2.46
C ASP A 30 -4.10 8.22 1.94
N ARG A 31 -4.98 8.81 2.75
CA ARG A 31 -6.39 9.05 2.39
C ARG A 31 -6.56 10.27 1.47
N SER A 32 -5.52 11.07 1.29
CA SER A 32 -5.51 12.21 0.36
C SER A 32 -5.43 11.74 -1.09
N LEU A 33 -4.97 10.50 -1.30
CA LEU A 33 -4.80 9.89 -2.61
C LEU A 33 -5.74 8.68 -2.75
N LYS A 34 -6.37 8.55 -3.92
CA LYS A 34 -7.21 7.39 -4.21
C LYS A 34 -6.34 6.19 -4.59
N PRO A 35 -6.67 4.97 -4.12
CA PRO A 35 -6.06 3.76 -4.64
C PRO A 35 -6.24 3.66 -6.16
N ALA A 36 -5.18 3.28 -6.87
CA ALA A 36 -5.23 3.14 -8.32
C ALA A 36 -5.33 1.66 -8.69
N GLN A 37 -6.31 1.30 -9.52
CA GLN A 37 -6.40 -0.04 -10.09
C GLN A 37 -5.72 -0.06 -11.47
N ARG A 38 -4.75 -0.95 -11.64
CA ARG A 38 -3.98 -1.13 -12.88
C ARG A 38 -4.07 -2.59 -13.31
N GLY A 39 -5.09 -2.91 -14.10
CA GLY A 39 -5.33 -4.27 -14.59
C GLY A 39 -5.50 -5.27 -13.43
N LYS A 40 -4.57 -6.22 -13.31
CA LYS A 40 -4.56 -7.23 -12.25
C LYS A 40 -4.07 -6.75 -10.89
N TYR A 41 -3.57 -5.51 -10.81
CA TYR A 41 -3.01 -4.95 -9.58
C TYR A 41 -3.83 -3.78 -9.04
N VAL A 42 -3.72 -3.60 -7.73
CA VAL A 42 -4.19 -2.41 -7.00
C VAL A 42 -2.97 -1.78 -6.34
N ILE A 43 -2.90 -0.45 -6.45
CA ILE A 43 -1.84 0.37 -5.90
C ILE A 43 -2.43 1.19 -4.75
N PHE A 44 -1.91 0.99 -3.56
CA PHE A 44 -2.31 1.70 -2.34
C PHE A 44 -1.27 2.75 -1.98
N PRO A 45 -1.59 4.05 -2.05
CA PRO A 45 -0.67 5.09 -1.61
C PRO A 45 -0.51 5.07 -0.08
N LEU A 46 0.73 5.23 0.38
CA LEU A 46 1.07 5.27 1.80
C LEU A 46 1.58 6.66 2.17
N LYS A 47 1.29 7.08 3.40
CA LYS A 47 1.88 8.29 4.00
C LYS A 47 3.17 8.01 4.77
N ARG A 48 3.36 6.75 5.20
CA ARG A 48 4.55 6.26 5.91
C ARG A 48 4.71 4.76 5.72
N VAL A 49 5.94 4.29 5.82
CA VAL A 49 6.29 2.86 5.76
C VAL A 49 6.99 2.47 7.06
N ASP A 50 6.27 1.72 7.89
CA ASP A 50 6.78 1.19 9.16
C ASP A 50 7.10 -0.32 9.02
N GLU A 51 7.75 -0.91 10.03
CA GLU A 51 8.10 -2.34 10.01
C GLU A 51 6.86 -3.25 9.89
N ASP A 52 5.77 -2.90 10.56
CA ASP A 52 4.48 -3.62 10.46
C ASP A 52 3.89 -3.60 9.05
N VAL A 53 4.13 -2.51 8.31
CA VAL A 53 3.71 -2.38 6.91
C VAL A 53 4.54 -3.33 6.05
N ARG A 54 5.86 -3.34 6.23
CA ARG A 54 6.76 -4.22 5.47
C ARG A 54 6.42 -5.70 5.72
N ARG A 55 6.12 -6.06 6.97
CA ARG A 55 5.67 -7.41 7.33
C ARG A 55 4.35 -7.75 6.62
N SER A 56 3.36 -6.87 6.70
CA SER A 56 2.06 -7.06 6.04
C SER A 56 2.18 -7.19 4.51
N VAL A 57 3.08 -6.42 3.91
CA VAL A 57 3.38 -6.46 2.46
C VAL A 57 3.95 -7.82 2.07
N MET A 58 4.94 -8.32 2.81
CA MET A 58 5.53 -9.64 2.57
C MET A 58 4.53 -10.78 2.77
N GLU A 59 3.74 -10.75 3.86
CA GLU A 59 2.73 -11.77 4.15
C GLU A 59 1.68 -11.91 3.04
N GLU A 60 1.23 -10.78 2.49
CA GLU A 60 0.19 -10.77 1.48
C GLU A 60 0.75 -10.96 0.05
N GLY A 61 2.07 -11.08 -0.11
CA GLY A 61 2.72 -11.17 -1.42
C GLY A 61 2.60 -9.89 -2.24
N ALA A 62 2.62 -8.75 -1.57
CA ALA A 62 2.59 -7.43 -2.18
C ALA A 62 4.01 -6.87 -2.36
N GLU A 63 4.14 -5.81 -3.13
CA GLU A 63 5.40 -5.14 -3.42
C GLU A 63 5.32 -3.67 -3.01
N LEU A 64 6.33 -3.21 -2.26
CA LEU A 64 6.50 -1.79 -1.98
C LEU A 64 7.13 -1.12 -3.21
N ILE A 65 6.53 -0.03 -3.68
CA ILE A 65 6.99 0.78 -4.81
C ILE A 65 7.18 2.23 -4.36
N ARG A 66 8.14 2.93 -4.96
CA ARG A 66 8.51 4.33 -4.68
C ARG A 66 8.14 5.24 -5.84
#